data_AF-A0A0G2HWP2-F1
#
_entry.id   AF-A0A0G2HWP2-F1
#
_cell.length_a   1.000
_cell.length_b   1.000
_cell.length_c   1.000
_cell.angle_alpha   90.00
_cell.angle_beta   90.00
_cell.angle_gamma   90.00
#
_symmetry.space_group_name_H-M   'P 1'
#
loop_
_entity.id
_entity.type
_entity.pdbx_description
1 polymer ?
#
loop_
_entity_poly.entity_id
_entity_poly.type
_entity_poly.pdbx_seq_one_letter_code
_entity_poly.pdbx_strand_id
1 'polypeptide(L)'
;MEVSQCLSCTVGVLTEARSFYILESIHGQTMEKAWDSMSSKDRAQVCSELQTCVSNLRWLRQDPQDPFIELYITNQFMAEAGPFQSVKALHDWFIFLCRRPMTDPHSIPIEPFRSELPDNAAITFTHGDLHRSNIILSESEPQRIVAIVDWEQSGWMPEYWEARKAHFTSAWKSEWLLNICQ
;
A
#
# COMPACT_ATOMS: atom_id res chain seq x y z
N MET A 1 -24.84 -15.02 -0.41
CA MET A 1 -23.63 -14.49 -1.08
C MET A 1 -22.47 -14.78 -0.15
N GLU A 2 -21.77 -15.86 -0.43
CA GLU A 2 -20.55 -16.24 0.29
C GLU A 2 -19.46 -15.24 -0.07
N VAL A 3 -19.01 -14.49 0.92
CA VAL A 3 -17.82 -13.65 0.82
C VAL A 3 -16.64 -14.59 0.99
N SER A 4 -16.07 -15.05 -0.12
CA SER A 4 -14.91 -15.94 -0.09
C SER A 4 -13.75 -15.30 0.66
N GLN A 5 -13.26 -16.05 1.63
CA GLN A 5 -12.13 -15.82 2.52
C GLN A 5 -10.96 -15.04 1.89
N CYS A 6 -10.60 -13.93 2.53
CA CYS A 6 -9.21 -13.52 2.68
C CYS A 6 -9.14 -12.64 3.93
N LEU A 7 -9.18 -13.26 5.12
CA LEU A 7 -8.90 -12.63 6.43
C LEU A 7 -8.94 -13.75 7.49
N SER A 8 -7.80 -14.41 7.72
CA SER A 8 -7.59 -15.21 8.93
C SER A 8 -6.72 -14.38 9.87
N CYS A 9 -7.36 -13.51 10.65
CA CYS A 9 -6.73 -12.83 11.78
C CYS A 9 -7.14 -13.55 13.06
N THR A 10 -6.19 -14.25 13.70
CA THR A 10 -6.37 -14.71 15.08
C THR A 10 -5.62 -13.75 16.01
N VAL A 11 -6.33 -13.23 17.01
CA VAL A 11 -5.90 -12.20 17.96
C VAL A 11 -4.86 -12.74 18.96
N GLY A 12 -3.93 -11.87 19.35
CA GLY A 12 -2.60 -12.17 19.91
C GLY A 12 -2.50 -12.57 21.38
N VAL A 13 -1.27 -12.94 21.76
CA VAL A 13 -0.82 -13.06 23.16
C VAL A 13 -0.11 -11.75 23.55
N LEU A 14 -0.64 -11.08 24.56
CA LEU A 14 -0.01 -9.90 25.17
C LEU A 14 1.05 -10.36 26.18
N THR A 15 2.31 -10.04 25.96
CA THR A 15 3.34 -10.01 27.00
C THR A 15 3.94 -8.62 27.05
N GLU A 16 4.29 -8.13 28.24
CA GLU A 16 4.58 -6.72 28.57
C GLU A 16 5.68 -6.01 27.74
N ALA A 17 6.35 -6.68 26.79
CA ALA A 17 7.44 -6.10 26.01
C ALA A 17 7.36 -6.30 24.49
N ARG A 18 6.53 -7.21 23.95
CA ARG A 18 6.42 -7.46 22.48
C ARG A 18 5.06 -8.02 22.10
N SER A 19 4.49 -7.47 21.03
CA SER A 19 3.30 -8.00 20.35
C SER A 19 3.75 -8.88 19.18
N PHE A 20 3.18 -10.08 19.06
CA PHE A 20 3.36 -10.95 17.90
C PHE A 20 2.00 -11.37 17.36
N TYR A 21 1.88 -11.42 16.04
CA TYR A 21 0.72 -11.98 15.35
C TYR A 21 1.08 -13.39 14.88
N ILE A 22 0.26 -14.37 15.26
CA ILE A 22 0.37 -15.74 14.73
C ILE A 22 -0.64 -15.84 13.59
N LEU A 23 -0.13 -16.10 12.39
CA LEU A 23 -0.92 -16.22 11.19
C LEU A 23 -0.89 -17.68 10.71
N GLU A 24 -1.97 -18.09 10.05
CA GLU A 24 -2.01 -19.37 9.37
C GLU A 24 -1.01 -19.38 8.21
N SER A 25 -0.25 -20.48 8.09
CA SER A 25 0.68 -20.66 6.97
C SER A 25 -0.10 -20.99 5.70
N ILE A 26 0.06 -20.16 4.68
CA ILE A 26 -0.60 -20.37 3.38
C ILE A 26 0.37 -21.08 2.44
N HIS A 27 -0.06 -22.21 1.91
CA HIS A 27 0.71 -22.99 0.94
C HIS A 27 0.62 -22.36 -0.45
N GLY A 28 1.76 -22.22 -1.12
CA GLY A 28 1.86 -21.65 -2.46
C GLY A 28 3.25 -21.11 -2.75
N GLN A 29 3.41 -20.52 -3.93
CA GLN A 29 4.63 -19.81 -4.33
C GLN A 29 4.35 -18.32 -4.48
N THR A 30 5.37 -17.48 -4.23
CA THR A 30 5.22 -16.05 -4.47
C THR A 30 5.08 -15.76 -5.96
N MET A 31 4.30 -14.75 -6.31
CA MET A 31 4.16 -14.29 -7.68
C MET A 31 5.51 -13.89 -8.27
N GLU A 32 6.43 -13.35 -7.47
CA GLU A 32 7.80 -13.03 -7.90
C GLU A 32 8.54 -14.26 -8.44
N LYS A 33 8.48 -15.40 -7.74
CA LYS A 33 9.14 -16.64 -8.17
C LYS A 33 8.49 -17.25 -9.39
N ALA A 34 7.17 -17.13 -9.50
CA ALA A 34 6.41 -17.65 -10.64
C ALA A 34 6.54 -16.76 -11.89
N TRP A 35 6.74 -15.45 -11.72
CA TRP A 35 6.50 -14.45 -12.75
C TRP A 35 7.12 -14.80 -14.10
N ASP A 36 8.41 -15.12 -14.12
CA ASP A 36 9.18 -15.34 -15.35
C ASP A 36 8.77 -16.63 -16.10
N SER A 37 8.18 -17.61 -15.40
CA SER A 37 7.68 -18.85 -16.02
C SER A 37 6.20 -18.77 -16.43
N MET A 38 5.45 -17.78 -15.93
CA MET A 38 4.04 -17.59 -16.28
C MET A 38 3.86 -17.15 -17.73
N SER A 39 2.78 -17.64 -18.36
CA SER A 39 2.35 -17.13 -19.66
C SER A 39 1.80 -15.72 -19.54
N SER A 40 1.82 -14.94 -20.63
CA SER A 40 1.22 -13.60 -20.64
C SER A 40 -0.29 -13.62 -20.30
N LYS A 41 -0.97 -14.72 -20.62
CA LYS A 41 -2.39 -14.91 -20.28
C LYS A 41 -2.58 -15.06 -18.77
N ASP A 42 -1.75 -15.87 -18.13
CA ASP A 42 -1.85 -16.11 -16.68
C ASP A 42 -1.44 -14.85 -15.91
N ARG A 43 -0.40 -14.13 -16.36
CA ARG A 43 -0.03 -12.82 -15.82
C ARG A 43 -1.20 -11.82 -15.87
N ALA A 44 -1.86 -11.71 -17.02
CA ALA A 44 -3.02 -10.84 -17.16
C ALA A 44 -4.18 -11.26 -16.24
N GLN A 45 -4.42 -12.56 -16.09
CA GLN A 45 -5.46 -13.08 -15.21
C GLN A 45 -5.17 -12.75 -13.73
N VAL A 46 -3.98 -13.05 -13.23
CA VAL A 46 -3.62 -12.76 -11.82
C VAL A 46 -3.59 -11.27 -11.54
N CYS A 47 -3.19 -10.43 -12.51
CA CYS A 47 -3.26 -8.98 -12.35
C CYS A 47 -4.72 -8.49 -12.25
N SER A 48 -5.64 -9.06 -13.02
CA SER A 48 -7.08 -8.73 -12.91
C SER A 48 -7.66 -9.16 -11.56
N GLU A 49 -7.23 -10.30 -11.03
CA GLU A 49 -7.58 -10.74 -9.67
C GLU A 49 -7.04 -9.79 -8.61
N LEU A 50 -5.79 -9.35 -8.75
CA LEU A 50 -5.18 -8.39 -7.83
C LEU A 50 -5.92 -7.05 -7.84
N GLN A 51 -6.29 -6.54 -9.01
CA GLN A 51 -7.11 -5.33 -9.13
C GLN A 51 -8.46 -5.48 -8.42
N THR A 52 -9.06 -6.67 -8.48
CA THR A 52 -10.29 -6.99 -7.76
C THR A 52 -10.06 -6.98 -6.24
N CYS A 53 -8.98 -7.60 -5.76
CA CYS A 53 -8.59 -7.55 -4.34
C CYS A 53 -8.38 -6.11 -3.85
N VAL A 54 -7.63 -5.29 -4.59
CA VAL A 54 -7.39 -3.87 -4.25
C VAL A 54 -8.69 -3.06 -4.27
N SER A 55 -9.55 -3.30 -5.26
CA SER A 55 -10.87 -2.67 -5.31
C SER A 55 -11.72 -3.04 -4.09
N ASN A 56 -11.63 -4.29 -3.61
CA ASN A 56 -12.29 -4.74 -2.38
C ASN A 56 -11.76 -4.00 -1.14
N LEU A 57 -10.45 -3.71 -1.06
CA LEU A 57 -9.91 -2.88 0.04
C LEU A 57 -10.49 -1.47 0.05
N ARG A 58 -10.74 -0.89 -1.13
CA ARG A 58 -11.34 0.45 -1.26
C ARG A 58 -12.79 0.54 -0.82
N TRP A 59 -13.46 -0.60 -0.56
CA TRP A 59 -14.78 -0.61 0.07
C TRP A 59 -14.75 -0.32 1.57
N LEU A 60 -13.60 -0.49 2.23
CA LEU A 60 -13.43 -0.07 3.60
C LEU A 60 -13.63 1.45 3.68
N ARG A 61 -14.39 1.90 4.69
CA ARG A 61 -14.64 3.32 4.95
C ARG A 61 -14.17 3.70 6.34
N GLN A 62 -13.61 4.91 6.45
CA GLN A 62 -13.43 5.58 7.74
C GLN A 62 -14.75 6.17 8.24
N ASP A 63 -14.76 6.58 9.50
CA ASP A 63 -15.78 7.52 9.97
C ASP A 63 -15.67 8.82 9.17
N PRO A 64 -16.73 9.24 8.45
CA PRO A 64 -16.71 10.49 7.70
C PRO A 64 -16.49 11.74 8.58
N GLN A 65 -16.70 11.65 9.89
CA GLN A 65 -16.55 12.75 10.83
C GLN A 65 -15.10 12.94 11.31
N ASP A 66 -14.26 11.91 11.21
CA ASP A 66 -12.87 11.95 11.67
C ASP A 66 -11.94 11.26 10.65
N PRO A 67 -11.80 11.82 9.43
CA PRO A 67 -10.90 11.26 8.45
C PRO A 67 -9.45 11.52 8.85
N PHE A 68 -8.63 10.47 8.77
CA PHE A 68 -7.22 10.54 9.01
C PHE A 68 -6.42 9.82 7.92
N ILE A 69 -5.17 10.24 7.80
CA ILE A 69 -4.14 9.60 6.98
C ILE A 69 -3.00 9.27 7.93
N GLU A 70 -2.66 7.99 8.02
CA GLU A 70 -1.58 7.52 8.88
C GLU A 70 -0.43 7.01 8.02
N LEU A 71 0.72 7.66 8.17
CA LEU A 71 1.90 7.38 7.37
C LEU A 71 2.87 6.52 8.19
N TYR A 72 2.85 5.21 7.96
CA TYR A 72 3.80 4.32 8.62
C TYR A 72 5.16 4.39 7.92
N ILE A 73 6.09 5.16 8.49
CA ILE A 73 7.47 5.25 8.01
C ILE A 73 8.42 4.94 9.15
N THR A 74 9.16 3.85 9.01
CA THR A 74 10.17 3.37 9.98
C THR A 74 11.43 4.24 10.06
N ASN A 75 11.46 5.37 9.33
CA ASN A 75 12.57 6.31 9.35
C ASN A 75 12.45 7.27 10.53
N GLN A 76 13.44 7.25 11.42
CA GLN A 76 13.58 8.18 12.57
C GLN A 76 13.44 9.66 12.20
N PHE A 77 13.78 10.06 10.96
CA PHE A 77 13.61 11.43 10.48
C PHE A 77 12.14 11.82 10.21
N MET A 78 11.23 10.84 10.24
CA MET A 78 9.81 10.98 9.94
C MET A 78 8.93 10.49 11.10
N ALA A 79 9.50 10.34 12.30
CA ALA A 79 8.79 9.85 13.49
C ALA A 79 7.61 10.74 13.93
N GLU A 80 7.55 11.98 13.46
CA GLU A 80 6.46 12.94 13.69
C GLU A 80 5.44 12.98 12.52
N ALA A 81 5.44 11.97 11.66
CA ALA A 81 4.51 11.90 10.54
C ALA A 81 3.09 11.61 11.02
N GLY A 82 2.19 12.56 10.79
CA GLY A 82 0.76 12.37 10.97
C GLY A 82 0.29 12.06 12.40
N PRO A 83 -0.96 11.60 12.57
CA PRO A 83 -1.97 11.47 11.52
C PRO A 83 -2.32 12.82 10.86
N PHE A 84 -2.67 12.81 9.57
CA PHE A 84 -3.06 14.01 8.82
C PHE A 84 -4.55 14.01 8.51
N GLN A 85 -5.22 15.16 8.71
CA GLN A 85 -6.69 15.22 8.54
C GLN A 85 -7.12 15.49 7.10
N SER A 86 -6.17 15.66 6.18
CA SER A 86 -6.44 15.83 4.75
C SER A 86 -5.22 15.49 3.91
N VAL A 87 -5.47 15.16 2.64
CA VAL A 87 -4.42 14.95 1.63
C VAL A 87 -3.57 16.22 1.46
N LYS A 88 -4.18 17.40 1.58
CA LYS A 88 -3.47 18.68 1.63
C LYS A 88 -2.43 18.74 2.76
N ALA A 89 -2.82 18.37 3.98
CA ALA A 89 -1.92 18.40 5.14
C ALA A 89 -0.76 17.42 4.97
N LEU A 90 -1.03 16.23 4.42
CA LEU A 90 0.00 15.26 4.03
C LEU A 90 0.99 15.87 3.03
N HIS A 91 0.50 16.50 1.95
CA HIS A 91 1.34 17.13 0.93
C HIS A 91 2.19 18.28 1.47
N ASP A 92 1.58 19.17 2.26
CA ASP A 92 2.28 20.29 2.89
C ASP A 92 3.43 19.78 3.78
N TRP A 93 3.16 18.74 4.58
CA TRP A 93 4.16 18.12 5.41
C TRP A 93 5.28 17.46 4.58
N PHE A 94 4.93 16.66 3.56
CA PHE A 94 5.91 15.98 2.70
C PHE A 94 6.87 16.95 2.02
N ILE A 95 6.35 18.05 1.50
CA ILE A 95 7.16 19.09 0.85
C ILE A 95 8.05 19.81 1.86
N PHE A 96 7.54 20.05 3.07
CA PHE A 96 8.30 20.71 4.12
C PHE A 96 9.46 19.85 4.66
N LEU A 97 9.40 18.52 4.55
CA LEU A 97 10.45 17.61 5.05
C LEU A 97 11.85 17.98 4.58
N CYS A 98 12.01 18.29 3.28
CA CYS A 98 13.31 18.63 2.70
C CYS A 98 13.91 19.91 3.30
N ARG A 99 13.07 20.76 3.89
CA ARG A 99 13.46 22.04 4.48
C ARG A 99 13.78 21.92 5.96
N ARG A 100 13.23 20.93 6.67
CA ARG A 100 13.43 20.75 8.13
C ARG A 100 14.90 20.88 8.59
N PRO A 101 15.91 20.38 7.85
CA PRO A 101 17.30 20.50 8.28
C PRO A 101 17.92 21.90 8.08
N MET A 102 17.21 22.84 7.46
CA MET A 102 17.71 24.18 7.14
C MET A 102 17.63 25.12 8.35
N THR A 103 18.52 26.11 8.41
CA THR A 103 18.56 27.11 9.50
C THR A 103 17.30 27.99 9.56
N ASP A 104 16.71 28.30 8.41
CA ASP A 104 15.44 29.05 8.30
C ASP A 104 14.55 28.41 7.21
N PRO A 105 13.81 27.34 7.53
CA PRO A 105 13.03 26.58 6.54
C PRO A 105 11.83 27.34 5.97
N HIS A 106 11.35 28.36 6.69
CA HIS A 106 10.18 29.15 6.29
C HIS A 106 10.54 30.31 5.35
N SER A 107 11.81 30.73 5.31
CA SER A 107 12.29 31.71 4.33
C SER A 107 12.31 31.22 2.89
N ILE A 108 12.27 29.90 2.68
CA ILE A 108 12.35 29.28 1.35
C ILE A 108 10.97 29.33 0.68
N PRO A 109 10.85 29.89 -0.54
CA PRO A 109 9.59 29.90 -1.27
C PRO A 109 9.05 28.48 -1.48
N ILE A 110 7.74 28.29 -1.35
CA ILE A 110 7.06 27.01 -1.64
C ILE A 110 7.37 26.58 -3.08
N GLU A 111 7.64 25.29 -3.29
CA GLU A 111 7.96 24.74 -4.59
C GLU A 111 6.79 24.97 -5.56
N PRO A 112 7.03 25.44 -6.80
CA PRO A 112 5.97 25.75 -7.76
C PRO A 112 5.00 24.57 -7.99
N PHE A 113 5.52 23.35 -8.02
CA PHE A 113 4.76 22.12 -8.23
C PHE A 113 3.85 21.75 -7.05
N ARG A 114 3.94 22.42 -5.89
CA ARG A 114 3.02 22.19 -4.76
C ARG A 114 1.57 22.35 -5.20
N SER A 115 1.31 23.33 -6.05
CA SER A 115 -0.03 23.64 -6.57
C SER A 115 -0.57 22.58 -7.54
N GLU A 116 0.29 21.70 -8.06
CA GLU A 116 -0.07 20.63 -9.00
C GLU A 116 -0.49 19.35 -8.27
N LEU A 117 -0.29 19.26 -6.95
CA LEU A 117 -0.65 18.08 -6.18
C LEU A 117 -2.18 17.99 -5.95
N PRO A 118 -2.78 16.80 -6.12
CA PRO A 118 -4.22 16.61 -5.98
C PRO A 118 -4.64 16.55 -4.50
N ASP A 119 -4.84 17.72 -3.90
CA ASP A 119 -5.24 17.87 -2.49
C ASP A 119 -6.65 17.33 -2.18
N ASN A 120 -7.45 17.03 -3.20
CA ASN A 120 -8.82 16.53 -3.11
C ASN A 120 -8.96 15.02 -3.41
N ALA A 121 -7.84 14.29 -3.50
CA ALA A 121 -7.88 12.84 -3.69
C ALA A 121 -8.66 12.17 -2.53
N ALA A 122 -9.40 11.11 -2.85
CA ALA A 122 -10.10 10.34 -1.83
C ALA A 122 -9.09 9.64 -0.90
N ILE A 123 -9.45 9.53 0.38
CA ILE A 123 -8.68 8.71 1.34
C ILE A 123 -9.27 7.30 1.32
N THR A 124 -8.43 6.32 1.02
CA THR A 124 -8.81 4.91 0.86
C THR A 124 -7.88 4.01 1.66
N PHE A 125 -8.35 2.82 2.05
CA PHE A 125 -7.48 1.85 2.67
C PHE A 125 -6.57 1.24 1.59
N THR A 126 -5.27 1.23 1.85
CA THR A 126 -4.23 0.74 0.93
C THR A 126 -3.41 -0.35 1.61
N HIS A 127 -2.90 -1.29 0.82
CA HIS A 127 -1.94 -2.28 1.31
C HIS A 127 -0.58 -1.63 1.60
N GLY A 128 -0.17 -0.67 0.76
CA GLY A 128 1.02 0.14 0.99
C GLY A 128 2.32 -0.51 0.48
N ASP A 129 2.36 -1.84 0.34
CA ASP A 129 3.51 -2.57 -0.23
C ASP A 129 3.11 -3.73 -1.17
N LEU A 130 2.38 -3.43 -2.26
CA LEU A 130 2.02 -4.43 -3.28
C LEU A 130 3.20 -4.81 -4.18
N HIS A 131 4.18 -5.50 -3.62
CA HIS A 131 5.26 -6.15 -4.36
C HIS A 131 4.90 -7.59 -4.72
N ARG A 132 5.47 -8.14 -5.81
CA ARG A 132 5.22 -9.53 -6.26
C ARG A 132 5.66 -10.58 -5.23
N SER A 133 6.58 -10.25 -4.33
CA SER A 133 6.99 -11.12 -3.21
C SER A 133 5.88 -11.29 -2.17
N ASN A 134 4.96 -10.33 -2.10
CA ASN A 134 3.93 -10.22 -1.07
C ASN A 134 2.58 -10.83 -1.54
N ILE A 135 2.58 -11.50 -2.70
CA ILE A 135 1.40 -12.13 -3.29
C ILE A 135 1.70 -13.61 -3.49
N ILE A 136 0.84 -14.46 -2.93
CA ILE A 136 0.99 -15.92 -2.98
C ILE A 136 0.00 -16.47 -4.00
N LEU A 137 0.50 -17.32 -4.90
CA LEU A 137 -0.25 -18.02 -5.92
C LEU A 137 -0.48 -19.49 -5.55
N SER A 138 -1.61 -20.04 -5.97
CA SER A 138 -1.89 -21.48 -5.88
C SER A 138 -0.88 -22.29 -6.70
N GLU A 139 -0.54 -23.49 -6.23
CA GLU A 139 0.30 -24.44 -6.98
C GLU A 139 -0.46 -25.13 -8.12
N SER A 140 -1.79 -25.18 -8.03
CA SER A 140 -2.64 -25.75 -9.06
C SER A 140 -2.84 -24.80 -10.24
N GLU A 141 -2.91 -25.35 -11.44
CA GLU A 141 -3.32 -24.63 -12.64
C GLU A 141 -4.86 -24.58 -12.79
N PRO A 142 -5.45 -23.43 -13.19
CA PRO A 142 -4.78 -22.15 -13.42
C PRO A 142 -4.34 -21.49 -12.10
N GLN A 143 -3.16 -20.88 -12.09
CA GLN A 143 -2.66 -20.14 -10.92
C GLN A 143 -3.61 -19.01 -10.51
N ARG A 144 -4.00 -18.98 -9.23
CA ARG A 144 -4.90 -17.99 -8.62
C ARG A 144 -4.21 -17.30 -7.45
N ILE A 145 -4.60 -16.07 -7.15
CA ILE A 145 -4.16 -15.43 -5.89
C ILE A 145 -4.83 -16.15 -4.71
N VAL A 146 -4.03 -16.66 -3.79
CA VAL A 146 -4.51 -17.28 -2.54
C VAL A 146 -4.24 -16.43 -1.31
N ALA A 147 -3.30 -15.48 -1.38
CA ALA A 147 -3.04 -14.54 -0.30
C ALA A 147 -2.33 -13.27 -0.78
N ILE A 148 -2.58 -12.19 -0.03
CA ILE A 148 -1.76 -10.99 0.02
C ILE A 148 -1.23 -10.87 1.45
N VAL A 149 0.08 -10.74 1.61
CA VAL A 149 0.77 -10.73 2.91
C VAL A 149 1.59 -9.45 3.06
N ASP A 150 2.19 -9.26 4.23
CA ASP A 150 3.05 -8.11 4.55
C ASP A 150 2.30 -6.75 4.63
N TRP A 151 1.27 -6.74 5.49
CA TRP A 151 0.37 -5.60 5.72
C TRP A 151 0.95 -4.52 6.65
N GLU A 152 2.25 -4.57 6.98
CA GLU A 152 2.86 -3.66 7.97
C GLU A 152 2.84 -2.18 7.55
N GLN A 153 2.76 -1.92 6.23
CA GLN A 153 2.65 -0.59 5.64
C GLN A 153 1.21 -0.24 5.24
N SER A 154 0.24 -1.09 5.59
CA SER A 154 -1.16 -0.83 5.25
C SER A 154 -1.73 0.31 6.07
N GLY A 155 -2.65 1.05 5.47
CA GLY A 155 -3.20 2.23 6.11
C GLY A 155 -4.08 3.06 5.19
N TRP A 156 -4.67 4.09 5.80
CA TRP A 156 -5.49 5.06 5.10
C TRP A 156 -4.62 6.08 4.39
N MET A 157 -4.64 6.04 3.06
CA MET A 157 -3.78 6.86 2.20
C MET A 157 -4.57 7.45 1.02
N PRO A 158 -4.07 8.50 0.37
CA PRO A 158 -4.67 9.00 -0.87
C PRO A 158 -4.82 7.89 -1.91
N GLU A 159 -5.89 7.89 -2.70
CA GLU A 159 -6.23 6.80 -3.64
C GLU A 159 -5.14 6.45 -4.67
N TYR A 160 -4.26 7.40 -5.00
CA TYR A 160 -3.13 7.20 -5.89
C TYR A 160 -1.90 6.56 -5.22
N TRP A 161 -1.91 6.40 -3.89
CA TRP A 161 -0.73 6.00 -3.11
C TRP A 161 -0.21 4.62 -3.50
N GLU A 162 -1.11 3.64 -3.66
CA GLU A 162 -0.76 2.27 -4.04
C GLU A 162 0.01 2.24 -5.38
N ALA A 163 -0.52 2.96 -6.38
CA ALA A 163 0.11 3.08 -7.69
C ALA A 163 1.47 3.81 -7.60
N ARG A 164 1.55 4.89 -6.81
CA ARG A 164 2.82 5.63 -6.61
C ARG A 164 3.87 4.77 -5.94
N LYS A 165 3.53 4.02 -4.89
CA LYS A 165 4.45 3.11 -4.19
C LYS A 165 4.95 2.02 -5.11
N ALA A 166 4.08 1.40 -5.91
CA ALA A 166 4.48 0.41 -6.91
C ALA A 166 5.53 0.97 -7.89
N HIS A 167 5.37 2.23 -8.34
CA HIS A 167 6.33 2.91 -9.22
C HIS A 167 7.73 3.08 -8.60
N PHE A 168 7.83 3.20 -7.27
CA PHE A 168 9.13 3.32 -6.60
C PHE A 168 9.81 1.97 -6.34
N THR A 169 9.05 0.89 -6.23
CA THR A 169 9.57 -0.44 -5.85
C THR A 169 9.78 -1.38 -7.03
N SER A 170 9.50 -0.95 -8.26
CA SER A 170 9.65 -1.79 -9.45
C SER A 170 10.37 -1.08 -10.59
N ALA A 171 10.94 -1.87 -11.51
CA ALA A 171 11.69 -1.34 -12.64
C ALA A 171 10.79 -0.47 -13.53
N TRP A 172 11.34 0.67 -13.99
CA TRP A 172 10.65 1.61 -14.86
C TRP A 172 10.05 0.91 -16.08
N LYS A 173 8.74 1.13 -16.34
CA LYS A 173 7.95 0.48 -17.41
C LYS A 173 7.91 -1.05 -17.38
N SER A 174 8.13 -1.66 -16.21
CA SER A 174 7.89 -3.10 -16.06
C SER A 174 6.43 -3.46 -16.36
N GLU A 175 6.22 -4.66 -16.89
CA GLU A 175 4.88 -5.24 -17.12
C GLU A 175 4.02 -5.17 -15.84
N TRP A 176 4.66 -5.31 -14.67
CA TRP A 176 4.04 -5.14 -13.36
C TRP A 176 3.37 -3.79 -13.17
N LEU A 177 4.07 -2.69 -13.46
CA LEU A 177 3.56 -1.33 -13.28
C LEU A 177 2.36 -1.04 -14.17
N LEU A 178 2.41 -1.51 -15.42
CA LEU A 178 1.35 -1.28 -16.39
C LEU A 178 0.04 -1.96 -16.00
N ASN A 179 0.10 -3.03 -15.19
CA ASN A 179 -1.05 -3.85 -14.82
C ASN A 179 -1.64 -3.52 -13.45
N ILE A 180 -0.91 -2.86 -12.54
CA ILE A 180 -1.43 -2.51 -11.20
C ILE A 180 -1.97 -1.09 -11.12
N CYS A 181 -1.42 -0.19 -11.94
CA CYS A 181 -1.74 1.23 -11.86
C CYS A 181 -2.96 1.65 -12.70
N GLN A 182 -3.85 0.71 -13.04
CA GLN A 182 -5.08 0.98 -13.81
C GLN A 182 -6.31 1.00 -12.90
#